data_AF-A0A4W5LQP8-F1
#
_entry.id   AF-A0A4W5LQP8-F1
#
_cell.length_a   1.000
_cell.length_b   1.000
_cell.length_c   1.000
_cell.angle_alpha   90.00
_cell.angle_beta   90.00
_cell.angle_gamma   90.00
#
_symmetry.space_group_name_H-M   'P 1'
#
loop_
_entity.id
_entity.type
_entity.pdbx_description
1 polymer ?
#
loop_
_entity_poly.entity_id
_entity_poly.type
_entity_poly.pdbx_seq_one_letter_code
_entity_poly.pdbx_strand_id
1 'polypeptide(L)'
;MLGHTTKRSWEAERVMEWMRSQEWGLIILDEVHTIPAKMFRRVLTIVQAHCKLGLTATLVREDDKIVDLNFLIGPKLFEANWMELQNNGYIAKVQCAEVSLGGGTSG
;
A
#
# COMPACT_ATOMS: atom_id res chain seq x y z
N MET A 1 6.45 -12.76 5.02
CA MET A 1 5.25 -11.90 5.16
C MET A 1 4.70 -12.02 6.57
N LEU A 2 4.59 -10.90 7.30
CA LEU A 2 4.22 -10.81 8.73
C LEU A 2 2.73 -11.06 9.05
N GLY A 3 1.97 -11.63 8.11
CA GLY A 3 0.50 -11.65 8.10
C GLY A 3 -0.17 -13.02 8.26
N HIS A 4 0.48 -14.04 8.82
CA HIS A 4 -0.17 -15.33 9.08
C HIS A 4 -0.52 -15.51 10.56
N THR A 5 -1.79 -15.81 10.85
CA THR A 5 -2.35 -15.97 12.22
C THR A 5 -2.29 -17.43 12.72
N THR A 6 -1.89 -18.39 11.87
CA THR A 6 -1.68 -19.79 12.26
C THR A 6 -0.19 -20.02 12.54
N LYS A 7 0.15 -20.56 13.73
CA LYS A 7 1.50 -20.90 14.23
C LYS A 7 2.60 -20.07 13.56
N ARG A 8 2.91 -18.90 14.13
CA ARG A 8 4.10 -18.13 13.72
C ARG A 8 5.28 -19.10 13.68
N SER A 9 5.96 -19.17 12.54
CA SER A 9 7.27 -19.81 12.52
C SER A 9 8.12 -19.11 13.59
N TRP A 10 8.95 -19.87 14.29
CA TRP A 10 9.76 -19.35 15.39
C TRP A 10 10.55 -18.08 14.98
N GLU A 11 10.91 -17.98 13.70
CA GLU A 11 11.57 -16.84 13.08
C GLU A 11 10.70 -15.58 13.08
N ALA A 12 9.42 -15.69 12.73
CA ALA A 12 8.51 -14.55 12.73
C ALA A 12 8.27 -14.01 14.14
N GLU A 13 8.28 -14.88 15.15
CA GLU A 13 8.15 -14.47 16.55
C GLU A 13 9.41 -13.74 17.04
N ARG A 14 10.61 -14.25 16.71
CA ARG A 14 11.88 -13.55 17.00
C ARG A 14 11.99 -12.20 16.31
N VAL A 15 11.58 -12.09 15.05
CA VAL A 15 11.57 -10.81 14.33
C VAL A 15 10.63 -9.80 14.99
N MET A 16 9.46 -10.23 15.44
CA MET A 16 8.50 -9.37 16.13
C MET A 16 8.98 -8.96 17.53
N GLU A 17 9.75 -9.80 18.21
CA GLU A 17 10.37 -9.46 19.50
C GLU A 17 11.50 -8.45 19.32
N TRP A 18 12.36 -8.65 18.32
CA TRP A 18 13.40 -7.69 17.94
C TRP A 18 12.82 -6.33 17.52
N MET A 19 11.79 -6.33 16.68
CA MET A 19 11.10 -5.10 16.27
C MET A 19 10.47 -4.34 17.45
N ARG A 20 10.05 -5.04 18.52
CA ARG A 20 9.51 -4.43 19.74
C ARG A 20 10.59 -3.92 20.69
N SER A 21 11.76 -4.56 20.68
CA SER A 21 12.84 -4.25 21.62
C SER A 21 13.53 -2.90 21.35
N GLN A 22 13.27 -2.28 20.20
CA GLN A 22 13.91 -1.04 19.81
C GLN A 22 12.90 -0.06 19.21
N GLU A 23 13.09 1.22 19.50
CA GLU A 23 12.35 2.31 18.85
C GLU A 23 12.93 2.59 17.47
N TRP A 24 12.04 2.77 16.50
CA TRP A 24 12.41 3.00 15.11
C TRP A 24 12.30 4.49 14.76
N GLY A 25 13.31 5.05 14.11
CA GLY A 25 13.23 6.41 13.59
C GLY A 25 12.24 6.53 12.43
N LEU A 26 12.23 5.54 11.54
CA LEU A 26 11.43 5.53 10.32
C LEU A 26 10.91 4.12 10.02
N ILE A 27 9.62 4.00 9.73
CA ILE A 27 9.00 2.80 9.14
C ILE A 27 8.60 3.11 7.71
N ILE A 28 8.95 2.23 6.78
CA ILE A 28 8.51 2.29 5.39
C ILE A 28 7.48 1.19 5.16
N LEU A 29 6.31 1.58 4.67
CA LEU A 29 5.23 0.68 4.33
C LEU A 29 5.06 0.72 2.82
N ASP A 30 5.20 -0.41 2.17
CA ASP A 30 4.95 -0.55 0.74
C ASP A 30 3.51 -1.00 0.48
N GLU A 31 2.94 -0.59 -0.65
CA GLU A 31 1.55 -0.77 -1.06
C GLU A 31 0.54 -0.45 0.04
N VAL A 32 0.60 0.79 0.54
CA VAL A 32 -0.25 1.21 1.67
C VAL A 32 -1.74 1.10 1.40
N HIS A 33 -2.16 1.08 0.14
CA HIS A 33 -3.55 0.81 -0.18
C HIS A 33 -4.01 -0.57 0.36
N THR A 34 -3.14 -1.57 0.50
CA THR A 34 -3.50 -2.90 1.05
C THR A 34 -3.69 -2.93 2.58
N ILE A 35 -3.37 -1.84 3.29
CA ILE A 35 -3.26 -1.76 4.75
C ILE A 35 -4.57 -1.84 5.58
N PRO A 36 -5.79 -1.56 5.10
CA PRO A 36 -6.97 -1.64 5.97
C PRO A 36 -7.33 -3.07 6.39
N ALA A 37 -6.55 -4.08 6.01
CA ALA A 37 -6.58 -5.39 6.66
C ALA A 37 -6.23 -5.26 8.16
N LYS A 38 -7.07 -5.82 9.03
CA LYS A 38 -6.95 -5.80 10.52
C LYS A 38 -5.55 -6.14 11.05
N MET A 39 -4.73 -6.87 10.31
CA MET A 39 -3.37 -7.25 10.70
C MET A 39 -2.36 -6.11 10.67
N PHE A 40 -2.42 -5.18 9.71
CA PHE A 40 -1.45 -4.09 9.63
C PHE A 40 -1.65 -3.04 10.72
N ARG A 41 -2.91 -2.77 11.12
CA ARG A 41 -3.19 -1.95 12.31
C ARG A 41 -2.45 -2.45 13.54
N ARG A 42 -2.44 -3.77 13.74
CA ARG A 42 -1.76 -4.41 14.86
C ARG A 42 -0.23 -4.24 14.80
N VAL A 43 0.38 -4.28 13.61
CA VAL A 43 1.82 -4.03 13.46
C VAL A 43 2.16 -2.59 13.80
N LEU A 44 1.37 -1.61 13.34
CA LEU A 44 1.58 -0.19 13.63
C LEU A 44 1.39 0.17 15.11
N THR A 45 0.60 -0.60 15.85
CA THR A 45 0.49 -0.46 17.31
C THR A 45 1.63 -1.13 18.06
N ILE A 46 2.18 -2.22 17.50
CA ILE A 46 3.25 -2.99 18.15
C ILE A 46 4.62 -2.34 17.96
N VAL A 47 4.90 -1.82 16.78
CA VAL A 47 6.19 -1.21 16.44
C VAL A 47 6.08 0.30 16.65
N GLN A 48 6.79 0.80 17.66
CA GLN A 48 6.84 2.23 17.93
C GLN A 48 7.85 2.90 16.99
N ALA A 49 7.39 3.89 16.23
CA ALA A 49 8.24 4.67 15.35
C ALA A 49 7.86 6.15 15.32
N HIS A 50 8.87 7.01 15.20
CA HIS A 50 8.69 8.46 15.14
C HIS A 50 8.15 8.94 13.79
N CYS A 51 8.61 8.35 12.69
CA CYS A 51 8.18 8.69 11.35
C CYS A 51 7.66 7.45 10.61
N LYS A 52 6.57 7.62 9.85
CA LYS A 52 5.95 6.57 9.04
C LYS A 52 5.86 7.08 7.61
N LEU A 53 6.45 6.36 6.67
CA LEU A 53 6.39 6.64 5.25
C LEU A 53 5.57 5.56 4.56
N GLY A 54 4.48 5.97 3.93
CA GLY A 54 3.67 5.10 3.10
C GLY A 54 3.98 5.29 1.62
N LEU A 55 4.35 4.21 0.94
CA LEU A 55 4.52 4.16 -0.50
C LEU A 55 3.34 3.40 -1.11
N THR A 56 2.72 3.97 -2.15
CA THR A 56 1.68 3.29 -2.94
C THR A 56 1.68 3.88 -4.33
N ALA A 57 1.58 3.04 -5.34
CA ALA A 57 1.48 3.49 -6.73
C ALA A 57 0.05 3.97 -7.05
N THR A 58 -0.96 3.35 -6.43
CA THR A 58 -2.37 3.66 -6.64
C THR A 58 -2.98 4.14 -5.33
N LEU A 59 -3.43 5.40 -5.28
CA LEU A 59 -4.19 5.91 -4.13
C LEU A 59 -5.69 5.63 -4.25
N VAL A 60 -6.18 5.35 -5.47
CA VAL A 60 -7.61 5.25 -5.72
C VAL A 60 -8.15 3.94 -5.12
N ARG A 61 -9.02 4.10 -4.12
CA ARG A 61 -9.94 3.06 -3.66
C ARG A 61 -11.34 3.64 -3.67
N GLU A 62 -12.28 2.90 -4.25
CA GLU A 62 -13.69 3.28 -4.36
C GLU A 62 -14.41 3.22 -3.01
N ASP A 63 -13.90 2.44 -2.05
CA ASP A 63 -14.39 2.45 -0.68
C ASP A 63 -13.71 3.57 0.12
N ASP A 64 -14.49 4.53 0.66
CA ASP A 64 -14.14 5.70 1.52
C ASP A 64 -13.16 5.45 2.72
N LYS A 65 -12.57 4.27 2.82
CA LYS A 65 -11.55 3.86 3.81
C LYS A 65 -10.21 4.57 3.67
N ILE A 66 -10.05 5.49 2.71
CA ILE A 66 -8.85 6.32 2.56
C ILE A 66 -8.66 7.24 3.79
N VAL A 67 -9.76 7.66 4.42
CA VAL A 67 -9.73 8.51 5.62
C VAL A 67 -9.04 7.80 6.80
N ASP A 68 -9.24 6.49 6.95
CA ASP A 68 -8.58 5.69 7.98
C ASP A 68 -7.06 5.59 7.75
N LEU A 69 -6.60 5.66 6.49
CA LEU A 69 -5.17 5.63 6.16
C LEU A 69 -4.46 6.90 6.63
N ASN A 70 -5.11 8.04 6.39
CA ASN A 70 -4.59 9.35 6.80
C ASN A 70 -4.45 9.45 8.32
N PHE A 71 -5.34 8.81 9.07
CA PHE A 71 -5.25 8.75 10.54
C PHE A 71 -4.11 7.85 11.03
N LEU A 72 -3.83 6.73 10.35
CA LEU A 72 -2.84 5.75 10.79
C LEU A 72 -1.39 6.16 10.49
N ILE A 73 -1.16 6.71 9.30
CA ILE A 73 0.18 7.02 8.77
C ILE A 73 0.43 8.53 8.78
N GLY A 74 -0.58 9.32 8.41
CA GLY A 74 -0.48 10.76 8.22
C GLY A 74 -1.08 11.20 6.88
N PRO A 75 -1.15 12.52 6.63
CA PRO A 75 -1.71 13.05 5.40
C PRO A 75 -0.84 12.67 4.18
N LYS A 76 -1.48 12.60 3.01
CA LYS A 76 -0.79 12.46 1.73
C LYS A 76 0.12 13.67 1.48
N LEU A 77 1.42 13.44 1.42
CA LEU A 77 2.41 14.50 1.20
C LEU A 77 2.63 14.84 -0.29
N PHE A 78 2.58 13.83 -1.16
CA PHE A 78 2.92 14.00 -2.57
C PHE A 78 2.11 13.07 -3.47
N GLU A 79 1.73 13.58 -4.63
CA GLU A 79 1.18 12.81 -5.75
C GLU A 79 1.98 13.13 -7.00
N ALA A 80 2.54 12.10 -7.63
CA ALA A 80 3.13 12.28 -8.93
C ALA A 80 2.04 12.17 -10.00
N ASN A 81 1.94 13.17 -10.87
CA ASN A 81 1.02 13.11 -11.99
C ASN A 81 1.60 12.21 -13.09
N TRP A 82 0.92 11.10 -13.38
CA TRP A 82 1.29 10.15 -14.43
C TRP A 82 1.47 10.80 -15.81
N MET A 83 0.70 11.86 -16.11
CA MET A 83 0.66 12.49 -17.43
C MET A 83 1.89 13.37 -17.63
N GLU A 84 2.34 14.06 -16.58
CA GLU A 84 3.58 14.83 -16.59
C GLU A 84 4.79 13.90 -16.67
N LEU A 85 4.79 12.78 -15.94
CA LEU A 85 5.85 11.77 -16.01
C LEU A 85 5.96 11.13 -17.40
N GLN A 86 4.82 10.87 -18.04
CA GLN A 86 4.74 10.37 -19.41
C GLN A 86 5.20 11.42 -20.44
N ASN A 87 4.84 12.69 -20.26
CA ASN A 87 5.24 13.78 -21.15
C ASN A 87 6.74 14.10 -21.03
N ASN A 88 7.30 14.04 -19.83
CA ASN A 88 8.72 14.27 -19.56
C ASN A 88 9.61 13.06 -19.92
N GLY A 89 9.01 11.96 -20.39
CA GLY A 89 9.74 10.78 -20.86
C GLY A 89 10.24 9.84 -19.75
N TYR A 90 9.78 10.01 -18.50
CA TYR A 90 10.10 9.09 -17.41
C TYR A 90 9.28 7.79 -17.46
N ILE A 91 8.09 7.84 -18.06
CA ILE A 91 7.17 6.70 -18.20
C ILE A 91 6.81 6.50 -19.68
N ALA A 92 6.71 5.23 -20.11
CA ALA A 92 6.32 4.87 -21.46
C ALA A 92 4.87 5.32 -21.77
N LYS A 93 4.63 5.79 -23.00
CA LYS A 93 3.28 6.18 -23.43
C LYS A 93 2.41 4.95 -23.61
N VAL A 94 1.37 4.82 -22.79
CA VAL A 94 0.40 3.72 -22.88
C VAL A 94 -0.73 4.13 -23.82
N GLN A 95 -1.08 3.25 -24.77
CA GLN A 95 -2.26 3.39 -25.61
C GLN A 95 -3.26 2.30 -25.22
N CYS A 96 -4.33 2.67 -24.52
CA CYS A 96 -5.40 1.76 -24.15
C CYS A 96 -6.41 1.64 -25.29
N ALA A 97 -6.66 0.43 -25.77
CA ALA A 97 -7.71 0.13 -26.73
C ALA A 97 -8.64 -0.92 -26.13
N GLU A 98 -9.88 -0.54 -25.86
CA GLU A 98 -10.93 -1.48 -25.48
C GLU A 98 -11.59 -2.02 -26.75
N VAL A 99 -11.40 -3.31 -27.02
CA VAL A 99 -11.98 -3.97 -28.19
C VAL A 99 -13.20 -4.76 -27.73
N SER A 100 -14.38 -4.15 -27.86
CA SER A 100 -15.63 -4.86 -27.70
C SER A 100 -15.97 -5.59 -29.01
N LEU A 101 -15.89 -6.91 -28.98
CA LEU A 101 -16.37 -7.73 -30.09
C LEU A 101 -17.89 -7.72 -30.04
N GLY A 102 -18.51 -6.92 -30.92
CA GLY A 102 -19.94 -6.98 -31.15
C GLY A 102 -20.32 -8.39 -31.56
N GLY A 103 -21.05 -9.09 -30.68
CA GLY A 103 -21.73 -10.33 -31.03
C GLY A 103 -22.71 -10.04 -32.15
N GLY A 104 -22.29 -10.35 -33.38
CA GLY A 104 -23.19 -10.35 -34.53
C GLY A 104 -24.22 -11.44 -34.35
N THR A 105 -25.39 -11.08 -33.82
CA THR A 105 -26.61 -11.85 -34.07
C THR A 105 -27.05 -11.56 -35.51
N SER A 106 -26.43 -12.27 -36.44
CA SER A 106 -26.98 -12.55 -37.76
C SER A 106 -27.65 -13.91 -37.70
N GLY A 107 -28.98 -13.92 -37.76
CA GLY A 107 -29.86 -15.10 -37.77
C GLY A 107 -31.31 -14.67 -37.60
#